data_AF-A0AAC8PWD4-F1
#
_entry.id   AF-A0AAC8PWD4-F1
#
_cell.length_a   1.000
_cell.length_b   1.000
_cell.length_c   1.000
_cell.angle_alpha   90.00
_cell.angle_beta   90.00
_cell.angle_gamma   90.00
#
_symmetry.space_group_name_H-M   'P 1'
#
loop_
_entity.id
_entity.type
_entity.pdbx_description
1 polymer ?
#
loop_
_entity_poly.entity_id
_entity_poly.type
_entity_poly.pdbx_seq_one_letter_code
_entity_poly.pdbx_strand_id
1 'polypeptide(L)'
;MNNEENEYFNFIVIGSDENFVIENNEISLWISRFLEYTTDEIKELFNGNYKEIINLPCIYTYEGNDSKVYLAKIDKFNIKDRNVILSFKDMQEQDINSYDLFDNNRKIIQEWELYRQHWVIKKGNLSTILNDNDNSSIVKI
;
A
#
# COMPACT_ATOMS: atom_id res chain seq x y z
N MET A 1 -21.72 16.42 -14.88
CA MET A 1 -20.46 15.72 -15.19
C MET A 1 -20.05 15.04 -13.91
N ASN A 2 -20.19 13.72 -13.85
CA ASN A 2 -19.77 12.95 -12.69
C ASN A 2 -18.25 12.89 -12.75
N ASN A 3 -17.57 13.68 -11.92
CA ASN A 3 -16.14 13.54 -11.70
C ASN A 3 -15.94 12.20 -10.98
N GLU A 4 -15.67 11.14 -11.74
CA GLU A 4 -14.93 10.00 -11.21
C GLU A 4 -13.54 10.52 -10.83
N GLU A 5 -13.42 11.09 -9.64
CA GLU A 5 -12.11 11.38 -9.04
C GLU A 5 -11.43 10.03 -8.85
N ASN A 6 -10.57 9.69 -9.80
CA ASN A 6 -9.69 8.55 -9.72
C ASN A 6 -8.71 8.79 -8.58
N GLU A 7 -9.04 8.32 -7.38
CA GLU A 7 -8.12 8.36 -6.25
C GLU A 7 -6.95 7.40 -6.51
N TYR A 8 -5.73 7.87 -6.27
CA TYR A 8 -4.51 7.06 -6.30
C TYR A 8 -4.01 6.86 -4.88
N PHE A 9 -3.41 5.71 -4.60
CA PHE A 9 -2.83 5.41 -3.29
C PHE A 9 -1.55 4.62 -3.42
N ASN A 10 -0.66 4.79 -2.44
CA ASN A 10 0.49 3.93 -2.24
C ASN A 10 0.03 2.62 -1.61
N PHE A 11 0.39 1.50 -2.23
CA PHE A 11 0.32 0.19 -1.63
C PHE A 11 1.73 -0.34 -1.44
N ILE A 12 2.08 -0.65 -0.19
CA ILE A 12 3.42 -1.12 0.18
C ILE A 12 3.30 -2.47 0.87
N VAL A 13 3.94 -3.48 0.31
CA VAL A 13 4.11 -4.77 0.97
C VAL A 13 5.52 -4.82 1.53
N ILE A 14 5.60 -5.05 2.83
CA ILE A 14 6.83 -5.09 3.62
C ILE A 14 7.30 -6.53 3.73
N GLY A 15 8.60 -6.74 3.48
CA GLY A 15 9.20 -8.07 3.59
C GLY A 15 9.03 -8.65 4.99
N SER A 16 8.85 -9.96 5.07
CA SER A 16 8.71 -10.69 6.35
C SER A 16 10.04 -11.01 7.04
N ASP A 17 11.16 -10.74 6.37
CA ASP A 17 12.53 -10.90 6.89
C ASP A 17 12.85 -9.80 7.93
N GLU A 18 13.64 -10.14 8.94
CA GLU A 18 14.13 -9.23 10.00
C GLU A 18 14.80 -7.96 9.44
N ASN A 19 15.33 -8.03 8.22
CA ASN A 19 15.95 -6.90 7.53
C ASN A 19 14.94 -5.82 7.04
N PHE A 20 13.64 -6.09 7.08
CA PHE A 20 12.59 -5.22 6.54
C PHE A 20 11.53 -4.84 7.57
N VAL A 21 11.92 -4.77 8.85
CA VAL A 21 11.05 -4.34 9.93
C VAL A 21 10.90 -2.82 9.94
N ILE A 22 9.70 -2.32 10.25
CA ILE A 22 9.52 -0.90 10.57
C ILE A 22 10.14 -0.63 11.95
N GLU A 23 11.24 0.10 12.00
CA GLU A 23 11.88 0.54 13.24
C GLU A 23 11.83 2.05 13.35
N ASN A 24 11.41 2.58 14.51
CA ASN A 24 11.23 4.03 14.71
C ASN A 24 10.35 4.69 13.63
N ASN A 25 9.32 3.99 13.17
CA ASN A 25 8.44 4.36 12.06
C ASN A 25 9.15 4.48 10.71
N GLU A 26 10.36 3.92 10.55
CA GLU A 26 11.11 3.95 9.30
C GLU A 26 11.29 2.56 8.70
N ILE A 27 11.35 2.49 7.37
CA ILE A 27 11.70 1.29 6.62
C ILE A 27 12.67 1.62 5.50
N SER A 28 13.54 0.66 5.18
CA SER A 28 14.39 0.68 4.00
C SER A 28 13.94 -0.38 3.00
N LEU A 29 13.74 0.02 1.75
CA LEU A 29 13.41 -0.85 0.63
C LEU A 29 14.51 -0.73 -0.43
N TRP A 30 14.83 -1.82 -1.14
CA TRP A 30 15.68 -1.68 -2.33
C TRP A 30 15.00 -0.75 -3.35
N ILE A 31 15.77 0.10 -4.01
CA ILE A 31 15.22 1.07 -4.97
C ILE A 31 14.52 0.41 -6.17
N SER A 32 14.87 -0.84 -6.49
CA SER A 32 14.14 -1.63 -7.48
C SER A 32 12.70 -1.96 -7.09
N ARG A 33 12.35 -1.84 -5.80
CA ARG A 33 10.99 -2.04 -5.27
C ARG A 33 10.12 -0.81 -5.43
N PHE A 34 10.73 0.36 -5.61
CA PHE A 34 10.02 1.61 -5.80
C PHE A 34 9.27 1.60 -7.13
N LEU A 35 7.93 1.65 -7.05
CA LEU A 35 7.01 1.61 -8.18
C LEU A 35 7.14 0.35 -9.06
N GLU A 36 7.64 -0.77 -8.53
CA GLU A 36 7.99 -2.00 -9.30
C GLU A 36 6.82 -2.44 -10.19
N TYR A 37 5.60 -2.44 -9.65
CA TYR A 37 4.39 -2.91 -10.32
C TYR A 37 3.39 -1.81 -10.67
N THR A 38 3.82 -0.55 -10.61
CA THR A 38 3.00 0.58 -11.05
C THR A 38 2.92 0.55 -12.57
N THR A 39 1.71 0.70 -13.12
CA THR A 39 1.51 0.71 -14.58
C THR A 39 2.24 1.90 -15.20
N ASP A 40 2.64 1.77 -16.47
CA ASP A 40 3.39 2.83 -17.16
C ASP A 40 2.58 4.13 -17.24
N GLU A 41 1.26 4.04 -17.46
CA GLU A 41 0.34 5.20 -17.41
C GLU A 41 0.44 5.97 -16.09
N ILE A 42 0.46 5.26 -14.95
CA ILE A 42 0.54 5.88 -13.62
C ILE A 42 1.97 6.41 -13.37
N LYS A 43 3.00 5.68 -13.80
CA LYS A 43 4.39 6.15 -13.71
C LYS A 43 4.60 7.45 -14.49
N GLU A 44 4.02 7.55 -15.69
CA GLU A 44 4.06 8.75 -16.51
C GLU A 44 3.34 9.92 -15.83
N LEU A 45 2.17 9.67 -15.22
CA LEU A 45 1.41 10.68 -14.48
C LEU A 45 2.21 11.29 -13.32
N PHE A 46 2.93 10.47 -12.56
CA PHE A 46 3.71 10.91 -11.39
C PHE A 46 5.21 11.09 -11.68
N ASN A 47 5.62 11.11 -12.95
CA ASN A 47 7.02 11.00 -13.35
C ASN A 47 7.89 12.10 -12.70
N GLY A 48 8.85 11.67 -11.87
CA GLY A 48 9.77 12.56 -11.15
C GLY A 48 9.13 13.39 -10.02
N ASN A 49 7.82 13.30 -9.79
CA ASN A 49 7.12 14.06 -8.76
C ASN A 49 7.01 13.29 -7.44
N TYR A 50 8.16 13.00 -6.82
CA TYR A 50 8.21 12.25 -5.56
C TYR A 50 7.39 12.87 -4.44
N LYS A 51 7.30 14.21 -4.42
CA LYS A 51 6.51 14.95 -3.42
C LYS A 51 5.02 14.61 -3.54
N GLU A 52 4.51 14.45 -4.75
CA GLU A 52 3.12 14.07 -4.97
C GLU A 52 2.89 12.61 -4.59
N ILE A 53 3.79 11.71 -5.01
CA ILE A 53 3.74 10.27 -4.65
C ILE A 53 3.64 10.08 -3.14
N ILE A 54 4.49 10.73 -2.34
CA ILE A 54 4.49 10.56 -0.87
C ILE A 54 3.27 11.19 -0.19
N ASN A 55 2.61 12.15 -0.85
CA ASN A 55 1.39 12.77 -0.32
C ASN A 55 0.13 11.96 -0.64
N LEU A 56 0.22 10.94 -1.51
CA LEU A 56 -0.89 10.02 -1.71
C LEU A 56 -1.15 9.25 -0.40
N PRO A 57 -2.42 8.92 -0.11
CA PRO A 57 -2.75 7.98 0.96
C PRO A 57 -1.94 6.69 0.85
N CYS A 58 -1.55 6.10 1.97
CA CYS A 58 -0.73 4.90 1.99
C CYS A 58 -1.41 3.78 2.76
N ILE A 59 -1.56 2.63 2.13
CA ILE A 59 -1.81 1.37 2.82
C ILE A 59 -0.53 0.55 2.79
N TYR A 60 -0.18 -0.05 3.92
CA TYR A 60 0.86 -1.05 3.94
C TYR A 60 0.44 -2.30 4.72
N THR A 61 1.09 -3.42 4.38
CA THR A 61 0.96 -4.70 5.08
C THR A 61 2.32 -5.40 5.07
N TYR A 62 2.50 -6.40 5.92
CA TYR A 62 3.59 -7.36 5.78
C TYR A 62 3.23 -8.43 4.75
N GLU A 63 4.25 -9.09 4.20
CA GLU A 63 4.09 -10.27 3.35
C GLU A 63 3.24 -11.34 4.05
N GLY A 64 2.47 -12.09 3.26
CA GLY A 64 1.56 -13.11 3.74
C GLY A 64 0.10 -12.70 3.65
N ASN A 65 -0.78 -13.68 3.77
CA ASN A 65 -2.23 -13.54 3.59
C ASN A 65 -3.00 -13.31 4.91
N ASP A 66 -2.35 -13.39 6.06
CA ASP A 66 -2.98 -13.11 7.36
C ASP A 66 -2.32 -11.91 8.06
N SER A 67 -1.68 -11.06 7.27
CA SER A 67 -0.95 -9.90 7.78
C SER A 67 -1.92 -8.75 8.05
N LYS A 68 -1.68 -8.05 9.15
CA LYS A 68 -2.43 -6.83 9.50
C LYS A 68 -2.21 -5.74 8.46
N VAL A 69 -3.28 -5.02 8.17
CA VAL A 69 -3.28 -3.89 7.25
C VAL A 69 -3.24 -2.59 8.03
N TYR A 70 -2.49 -1.62 7.52
CA TYR A 70 -2.33 -0.33 8.15
C TYR A 70 -2.57 0.78 7.13
N LEU A 71 -3.35 1.78 7.53
CA LEU A 71 -3.41 3.07 6.87
C LEU A 71 -2.31 3.96 7.48
N ALA A 72 -1.58 4.71 6.65
CA ALA A 72 -0.52 5.59 7.09
C ALA A 72 -0.34 6.78 6.14
N LYS A 73 0.49 7.73 6.55
CA LYS A 73 1.07 8.75 5.68
C LYS A 73 2.58 8.59 5.61
N ILE A 74 3.14 8.74 4.42
CA ILE A 74 4.60 8.85 4.27
C ILE A 74 4.99 10.27 4.68
N ASP A 75 5.80 10.39 5.74
CA ASP A 75 6.29 11.67 6.25
C ASP A 75 7.58 12.11 5.53
N LYS A 76 8.48 11.16 5.29
CA LYS A 76 9.76 11.40 4.64
C LYS A 76 10.06 10.32 3.62
N PHE A 77 10.75 10.76 2.56
CA PHE A 77 11.28 9.91 1.51
C PHE A 77 12.72 10.35 1.23
N ASN A 78 13.64 9.40 1.25
CA ASN A 78 15.02 9.64 0.90
C ASN A 78 15.57 8.49 0.06
N ILE A 79 16.43 8.82 -0.90
CA ILE A 79 17.18 7.82 -1.66
C ILE A 79 18.60 7.83 -1.12
N LYS A 80 19.08 6.69 -0.65
CA LYS A 80 20.45 6.50 -0.18
C LYS A 80 21.02 5.23 -0.76
N ASP A 81 22.14 5.34 -1.46
CA ASP A 81 22.81 4.24 -2.15
C ASP A 81 21.85 3.51 -3.11
N ARG A 82 21.46 2.28 -2.77
CA ARG A 82 20.53 1.44 -3.55
C ARG A 82 19.19 1.27 -2.84
N ASN A 83 18.89 2.12 -1.86
CA ASN A 83 17.70 2.01 -1.03
C ASN A 83 16.84 3.28 -1.08
N VAL A 84 15.54 3.08 -0.91
CA VAL A 84 14.55 4.08 -0.58
C VAL A 84 14.24 3.93 0.90
N ILE A 85 14.42 5.02 1.65
CA ILE A 85 14.11 5.10 3.07
C ILE A 85 12.81 5.89 3.22
N LEU A 86 11.85 5.30 3.90
CA LEU A 86 10.56 5.91 4.20
C LEU A 86 10.43 6.09 5.70
N SER A 87 9.88 7.22 6.13
CA SER A 87 9.36 7.39 7.49
C SER A 87 7.84 7.54 7.40
N PHE A 88 7.11 6.88 8.28
CA PHE A 88 5.66 6.94 8.37
C PHE A 88 5.20 7.79 9.55
N LYS A 89 3.98 8.32 9.42
CA LYS A 89 3.19 8.91 10.52
C LYS A 89 1.73 8.50 10.37
N ASP A 90 0.94 8.79 11.40
CA ASP A 90 -0.50 8.51 11.43
C ASP A 90 -0.80 7.03 11.10
N MET A 91 0.04 6.11 11.59
CA MET A 91 -0.08 4.67 11.34
C MET A 91 -1.23 4.10 12.15
N GLN A 92 -2.27 3.64 11.47
CA GLN A 92 -3.50 3.12 12.05
C GLN A 92 -3.78 1.72 11.50
N GLU A 93 -3.78 0.73 12.38
CA GLU A 93 -4.24 -0.63 12.07
C GLU A 93 -5.72 -0.59 11.63
N GLN A 94 -6.03 -1.31 10.57
CA GLN A 94 -7.39 -1.48 10.05
C GLN A 94 -7.95 -2.83 10.50
N ASP A 95 -9.27 -2.93 10.63
CA ASP A 95 -9.96 -4.17 10.99
C ASP A 95 -10.15 -5.08 9.75
N ILE A 96 -9.05 -5.31 9.02
CA ILE A 96 -8.94 -6.23 7.86
C ILE A 96 -7.56 -6.89 7.87
N ASN A 97 -7.48 -8.11 7.34
CA ASN A 97 -6.20 -8.72 7.00
C ASN A 97 -5.87 -8.51 5.52
N SER A 98 -4.64 -8.87 5.15
CA SER A 98 -4.12 -8.72 3.79
C SER A 98 -4.84 -9.59 2.76
N TYR A 99 -5.37 -10.75 3.14
CA TYR A 99 -6.17 -11.56 2.22
C TYR A 99 -7.52 -10.92 1.92
N ASP A 100 -8.18 -10.30 2.89
CA ASP A 100 -9.45 -9.58 2.70
C ASP A 100 -9.26 -8.39 1.73
N LEU A 101 -8.12 -7.70 1.80
CA LEU A 101 -7.75 -6.69 0.79
C LEU A 101 -7.78 -7.27 -0.62
N PHE A 102 -7.15 -8.43 -0.83
CA PHE A 102 -7.19 -9.11 -2.11
C PHE A 102 -8.60 -9.57 -2.46
N ASP A 103 -9.30 -10.29 -1.57
CA ASP A 103 -10.57 -10.94 -1.86
C ASP A 103 -11.67 -9.94 -2.24
N ASN A 104 -11.75 -8.84 -1.50
CA ASN A 104 -12.69 -7.76 -1.77
C ASN A 104 -12.28 -6.92 -3.00
N ASN A 105 -10.97 -6.83 -3.29
CA ASN A 105 -10.44 -5.91 -4.30
C ASN A 105 -9.61 -6.61 -5.37
N ARG A 106 -9.97 -7.84 -5.80
CA ARG A 106 -9.22 -8.66 -6.77
C ARG A 106 -8.93 -7.96 -8.10
N LYS A 107 -9.64 -6.86 -8.42
CA LYS A 107 -9.40 -6.02 -9.60
C LYS A 107 -8.27 -4.99 -9.42
N ILE A 108 -7.96 -4.62 -8.18
CA ILE A 108 -7.00 -3.59 -7.79
C ILE A 108 -5.73 -4.24 -7.23
N ILE A 109 -5.89 -5.17 -6.29
CA ILE A 109 -4.81 -5.91 -5.63
C ILE A 109 -4.87 -7.35 -6.11
N GLN A 110 -3.74 -7.88 -6.59
CA GLN A 110 -3.59 -9.28 -6.98
C GLN A 110 -3.00 -10.09 -5.82
N GLU A 111 -3.38 -11.36 -5.70
CA GLU A 111 -2.92 -12.23 -4.60
C GLU A 111 -1.39 -12.29 -4.51
N TRP A 112 -0.71 -12.39 -5.65
CA TRP A 112 0.75 -12.48 -5.69
C TRP A 112 1.46 -11.25 -5.14
N GLU A 113 0.80 -10.08 -5.13
CA GLU A 113 1.35 -8.85 -4.57
C GLU A 113 1.56 -9.00 -3.05
N LEU A 114 0.72 -9.79 -2.37
CA LEU A 114 0.81 -10.01 -0.92
C LEU A 114 2.04 -10.83 -0.49
N TYR A 115 2.74 -11.48 -1.41
CA TYR A 115 3.84 -12.40 -1.09
C TYR A 115 5.21 -11.90 -1.51
N ARG A 116 5.31 -10.62 -1.87
CA ARG A 116 6.58 -10.05 -2.30
C ARG A 116 6.69 -8.59 -1.91
N GLN A 117 7.78 -8.23 -1.25
CA GLN A 117 8.08 -6.84 -0.96
C GLN A 117 8.08 -5.98 -2.23
N HIS A 118 7.29 -4.91 -2.21
CA HIS A 118 7.23 -3.91 -3.27
C HIS A 118 6.52 -2.62 -2.79
N TRP A 119 6.69 -1.55 -3.56
CA TRP A 119 5.87 -0.35 -3.46
C TRP A 119 5.25 -0.10 -4.83
N VAL A 120 3.93 0.01 -4.89
CA VAL A 120 3.16 0.32 -6.09
C VAL A 120 2.19 1.47 -5.85
N ILE A 121 1.95 2.30 -6.86
CA ILE A 121 0.79 3.20 -6.87
C ILE A 121 -0.35 2.49 -7.58
N LYS A 122 -1.49 2.44 -6.92
CA LYS A 122 -2.74 1.87 -7.43
C LYS A 122 -3.77 2.95 -7.63
N LYS A 123 -4.66 2.71 -8.59
CA LYS A 123 -5.86 3.52 -8.83
C LYS A 123 -7.04 2.83 -8.14
N GLY A 124 -7.71 3.54 -7.24
CA GLY A 124 -8.84 3.03 -6.48
C GLY A 124 -9.20 3.92 -5.29
N ASN A 125 -10.47 3.88 -4.90
CA ASN A 125 -10.95 4.60 -3.72
C ASN A 125 -10.62 3.80 -2.46
N LEU A 126 -9.80 4.38 -1.56
CA LEU A 126 -9.39 3.68 -0.34
C LEU A 126 -10.54 3.42 0.63
N SER A 127 -11.54 4.30 0.67
CA SER A 127 -12.70 4.10 1.54
C SER A 127 -13.49 2.88 1.11
N THR A 128 -13.66 2.64 -0.19
CA THR A 128 -14.27 1.40 -0.70
C THR A 128 -13.41 0.19 -0.37
N ILE A 129 -12.10 0.27 -0.62
CA ILE A 129 -11.16 -0.84 -0.36
C ILE A 129 -11.17 -1.28 1.11
N LEU A 130 -11.27 -0.33 2.04
CA LEU A 130 -11.21 -0.58 3.48
C LEU A 130 -12.58 -0.88 4.12
N ASN A 131 -13.69 -0.37 3.57
CA ASN A 131 -15.02 -0.49 4.18
C ASN A 131 -15.89 -1.65 3.65
N ASP A 132 -15.45 -2.39 2.62
CA ASP A 132 -16.24 -3.50 2.04
C ASP A 132 -16.43 -4.73 2.96
N ASN A 133 -16.03 -4.62 4.24
CA ASN A 133 -16.26 -5.61 5.29
C ASN A 133 -17.71 -5.77 5.76
N ASP A 134 -18.66 -4.96 5.28
CA ASP A 134 -20.02 -4.92 5.83
C ASP A 134 -20.92 -6.11 5.42
N ASN A 135 -20.35 -7.23 4.95
CA ASN A 135 -21.09 -8.45 4.60
C ASN A 135 -20.62 -9.75 5.29
N SER A 136 -19.86 -9.66 6.39
CA SER A 136 -19.50 -10.84 7.20
C SER A 136 -20.09 -10.79 8.61
N SER A 137 -21.42 -10.74 8.71
CA SER A 137 -22.16 -11.08 9.95
C SER A 137 -23.62 -11.39 9.65
N ILE A 138 -23.86 -12.46 8.89
CA ILE A 138 -25.14 -13.18 8.98
C ILE A 138 -24.83 -14.63 9.37
N VAL A 139 -24.49 -14.82 10.64
CA VAL A 139 -24.81 -16.09 11.32
C VAL A 139 -26.29 -16.00 11.69
N LYS A 140 -27.15 -16.55 10.83
CA LYS A 140 -28.50 -16.92 11.25
C LYS A 140 -28.36 -18.11 12.19
N ILE A 141 -28.61 -17.88 13.48
CA ILE A 141 -28.98 -18.92 14.45
C ILE A 141 -30.37 -19.43 14.07
#